data_AF-A0A349K1B1-F1
#
_entry.id   AF-A0A349K1B1-F1
#
_cell.length_a   1.000
_cell.length_b   1.000
_cell.length_c   1.000
_cell.angle_alpha   90.00
_cell.angle_beta   90.00
_cell.angle_gamma   90.00
#
_symmetry.space_group_name_H-M   'P 1'
#
loop_
_entity.id
_entity.type
_entity.pdbx_description
1 polymer ?
#
loop_
_entity_poly.entity_id
_entity_poly.type
_entity_poly.pdbx_seq_one_letter_code
_entity_poly.pdbx_strand_id
1 'polypeptide(L)'
;MNRHPHQTPLRAGVTLIELTVVIFIILSIMGATMYFAGNIGEWNKGKKASADLREVYVAQRSYLADHPRKAVDSITTNDLIPYLPSGGSALPRVEDLNGNSLSYDVTKSPPILTEAGGGVYDPSGSSTDSLWDVGE
;
A
#
# COMPACT_ATOMS: atom_id res chain seq x y z
N MET A 1 -0.76 30.08 73.11
CA MET A 1 -0.28 30.50 71.77
C MET A 1 0.09 29.25 70.98
N ASN A 2 -0.67 28.96 69.94
CA ASN A 2 -0.61 27.74 69.13
C ASN A 2 0.72 27.61 68.37
N ARG A 3 1.35 26.43 68.43
CA ARG A 3 2.48 26.07 67.57
C ARG A 3 1.93 25.36 66.34
N HIS A 4 1.97 26.02 65.19
CA HIS A 4 1.66 25.39 63.90
C HIS A 4 2.85 24.54 63.46
N PRO A 5 2.67 23.26 63.11
CA PRO A 5 3.72 22.49 62.48
C PRO A 5 3.95 22.99 61.05
N HIS A 6 5.17 23.41 60.75
CA HIS A 6 5.59 23.67 59.37
C HIS A 6 5.60 22.34 58.60
N GLN A 7 4.67 22.18 57.66
CA GLN A 7 4.72 21.11 56.67
C GLN A 7 5.82 21.46 55.66
N THR A 8 6.98 20.82 55.76
CA THR A 8 7.99 20.87 54.71
C THR A 8 7.47 20.15 53.47
N PRO A 9 7.44 20.79 52.28
CA PRO A 9 7.06 20.10 51.07
C PRO A 9 8.13 19.05 50.77
N LEU A 10 7.73 17.77 50.77
CA LEU A 10 8.57 16.68 50.26
C LEU A 10 8.85 16.99 48.78
N ARG A 11 10.05 17.47 48.48
CA ARG A 11 10.54 17.51 47.09
C ARG A 11 10.74 16.06 46.66
N ALA A 12 9.78 15.51 45.94
CA ALA A 12 9.93 14.24 45.24
C ALA A 12 11.02 14.43 44.17
N GLY A 13 12.25 14.01 44.48
CA GLY A 13 13.31 13.90 43.49
C GLY A 13 13.04 12.70 42.61
N VAL A 14 13.04 12.89 41.29
CA VAL A 14 12.90 11.82 40.30
C VAL A 14 13.96 10.76 40.61
N THR A 15 13.52 9.56 40.97
CA THR A 15 14.47 8.50 41.32
C THR A 15 15.08 7.91 40.04
N LEU A 16 16.30 7.38 40.15
CA LEU A 16 16.99 6.75 39.01
C LEU A 16 16.17 5.56 38.46
N ILE A 17 15.44 4.88 39.35
CA ILE A 17 14.49 3.81 39.01
C ILE A 17 13.29 4.35 38.22
N GLU A 18 12.74 5.49 38.60
CA GLU A 18 11.65 6.15 37.85
C GLU A 18 12.09 6.50 36.43
N LEU A 19 13.31 7.05 36.28
CA LEU A 19 13.86 7.40 34.98
C LEU A 19 14.12 6.16 34.11
N THR A 20 14.63 5.06 34.68
CA THR A 20 14.84 3.83 33.89
C THR A 20 13.51 3.19 33.49
N VAL A 21 12.50 3.19 34.35
CA VAL A 21 11.16 2.69 34.03
C VAL A 21 10.53 3.52 32.92
N VAL A 22 10.60 4.86 33.00
CA VAL A 22 10.05 5.75 31.98
C VAL A 22 10.77 5.56 30.64
N ILE A 23 12.10 5.46 30.64
CA ILE A 23 12.87 5.21 29.41
C ILE A 23 12.48 3.87 28.78
N PHE A 24 12.34 2.81 29.59
CA PHE A 24 11.89 1.50 29.08
C PHE A 24 10.50 1.59 28.47
N ILE A 25 9.55 2.28 29.13
CA ILE A 25 8.19 2.47 28.61
C ILE A 25 8.21 3.24 27.29
N ILE A 26 8.99 4.32 27.19
CA ILE A 26 9.12 5.10 25.95
C ILE A 26 9.68 4.23 24.83
N LEU A 27 10.74 3.47 25.08
CA LEU A 27 11.35 2.57 24.09
C LEU A 27 10.39 1.45 23.66
N SER A 28 9.64 0.88 24.59
CA SER A 28 8.62 -0.14 24.29
C SER A 28 7.50 0.43 23.41
N ILE A 29 7.01 1.62 23.71
CA ILE A 29 5.98 2.29 22.90
C ILE A 29 6.52 2.63 21.51
N MET A 30 7.73 3.20 21.43
CA MET A 30 8.37 3.51 20.14
C MET A 30 8.53 2.26 19.28
N GLY A 31 9.02 1.16 19.84
CA GLY A 31 9.15 -0.12 19.14
C GLY A 31 7.80 -0.65 18.63
N ALA A 32 6.76 -0.62 19.47
CA ALA A 32 5.43 -1.04 19.07
C ALA A 32 4.85 -0.17 17.94
N THR A 33 5.04 1.16 17.99
CA THR A 33 4.51 2.08 16.97
C THR A 33 5.12 1.86 15.58
N MET A 34 6.41 1.52 15.48
CA MET A 34 7.05 1.23 14.19
C MET A 34 6.51 -0.04 13.53
N TYR A 35 6.15 -1.06 14.32
CA TYR A 35 5.58 -2.31 13.79
C TYR A 35 4.24 -2.08 13.07
N PHE A 36 3.37 -1.20 13.58
CA PHE A 36 2.08 -0.90 12.95
C PHE A 36 2.19 -0.03 11.70
N ALA A 37 3.23 0.80 11.59
CA ALA A 37 3.41 1.70 10.46
C ALA A 37 3.71 0.96 9.14
N GLY A 38 4.44 -0.17 9.20
CA GLY A 38 4.72 -1.02 8.05
C GLY A 38 3.45 -1.58 7.42
N ASN A 39 2.60 -2.24 8.22
CA ASN A 39 1.35 -2.84 7.75
C ASN A 39 0.37 -1.82 7.13
N ILE A 40 0.35 -0.58 7.63
CA ILE A 40 -0.50 0.48 7.06
C ILE A 40 0.00 0.90 5.66
N GLY A 41 1.31 0.94 5.47
CA GLY A 41 1.94 1.28 4.19
C GLY A 41 1.65 0.23 3.13
N GLU A 42 1.82 -1.04 3.48
CA GLU A 42 1.53 -2.17 2.60
C GLU A 42 0.05 -2.23 2.21
N TRP A 43 -0.86 -2.00 3.16
CA TRP A 43 -2.29 -1.95 2.89
C TRP A 43 -2.67 -0.82 1.92
N ASN A 44 -2.11 0.38 2.11
CA ASN A 44 -2.35 1.51 1.21
C ASN A 44 -1.81 1.22 -0.21
N LYS A 45 -0.63 0.59 -0.31
CA LYS A 45 -0.06 0.18 -1.60
C LYS A 45 -0.96 -0.83 -2.31
N GLY A 46 -1.43 -1.87 -1.61
CA GLY A 46 -2.36 -2.86 -2.17
C GLY A 46 -3.64 -2.21 -2.66
N LYS A 47 -4.29 -1.39 -1.83
CA LYS A 47 -5.51 -0.68 -2.22
C LYS A 47 -5.33 0.20 -3.45
N LYS A 48 -4.19 0.89 -3.55
CA LYS A 48 -3.86 1.69 -4.73
C LYS A 48 -3.62 0.80 -5.96
N ALA A 49 -2.84 -0.26 -5.82
CA ALA A 49 -2.56 -1.22 -6.88
C ALA A 49 -3.85 -1.80 -7.48
N SER A 50 -4.77 -2.29 -6.65
CA SER A 50 -6.03 -2.85 -7.16
C SER A 50 -6.94 -1.78 -7.77
N ALA A 51 -6.91 -0.53 -7.28
CA ALA A 51 -7.69 0.56 -7.89
C ALA A 51 -7.16 0.93 -9.28
N ASP A 52 -5.84 1.10 -9.40
CA ASP A 52 -5.15 1.41 -10.64
C ASP A 52 -5.31 0.25 -11.64
N LEU A 53 -5.20 -1.01 -11.19
CA LEU A 53 -5.43 -2.19 -12.05
C LEU A 53 -6.87 -2.29 -12.57
N ARG A 54 -7.87 -1.98 -11.73
CA ARG A 54 -9.29 -1.91 -12.16
C ARG A 54 -9.48 -0.83 -13.23
N GLU A 55 -8.81 0.29 -13.10
CA GLU A 55 -8.84 1.35 -14.10
C GLU A 55 -8.33 0.86 -15.46
N VAL A 56 -7.18 0.18 -15.47
CA VAL A 56 -6.61 -0.42 -16.69
C VAL A 56 -7.53 -1.49 -17.27
N TYR A 57 -8.15 -2.30 -16.43
CA TYR A 57 -9.11 -3.33 -16.87
C TYR A 57 -10.36 -2.72 -17.53
N VAL A 58 -10.90 -1.65 -16.96
CA VAL A 58 -12.03 -0.92 -17.57
C VAL A 58 -11.62 -0.36 -18.94
N ALA A 59 -10.43 0.25 -19.04
CA ALA A 59 -9.91 0.76 -20.32
C ALA A 59 -9.75 -0.36 -21.37
N GLN A 60 -9.22 -1.52 -20.97
CA GLN A 60 -9.09 -2.69 -21.84
C GLN A 60 -10.45 -3.18 -22.34
N ARG A 61 -11.45 -3.29 -21.46
CA ARG A 61 -12.80 -3.71 -21.85
C ARG A 61 -13.45 -2.74 -22.80
N SER A 62 -13.30 -1.43 -22.57
CA SER A 62 -13.81 -0.40 -23.48
C SER A 62 -13.15 -0.47 -24.84
N TYR A 63 -11.82 -0.62 -24.90
CA TYR A 63 -11.09 -0.78 -26.15
C TYR A 63 -11.52 -2.04 -26.93
N LEU A 64 -11.66 -3.18 -26.24
CA LEU A 64 -12.10 -4.44 -26.84
C LEU A 64 -13.56 -4.39 -27.32
N ALA A 65 -14.42 -3.63 -26.62
CA ALA A 65 -15.80 -3.42 -27.05
C ALA A 65 -15.87 -2.63 -28.37
N ASP A 66 -14.99 -1.65 -28.56
CA ASP A 66 -14.87 -0.88 -29.80
C ASP A 66 -14.18 -1.68 -30.92
N HIS A 67 -13.31 -2.63 -30.55
CA HIS A 67 -12.49 -3.43 -31.47
C HIS A 67 -12.73 -4.95 -31.30
N PRO A 68 -13.93 -5.48 -31.60
CA PRO A 68 -14.31 -6.86 -31.28
C PRO A 68 -13.52 -7.95 -32.03
N ARG A 69 -12.74 -7.59 -33.05
CA ARG A 69 -11.88 -8.51 -33.81
C ARG A 69 -10.41 -8.47 -33.39
N LYS A 70 -10.06 -7.56 -32.50
CA LYS A 70 -8.69 -7.43 -31.99
C LYS A 70 -8.45 -8.50 -30.94
N ALA A 71 -7.41 -9.29 -31.11
CA ALA A 71 -7.04 -10.31 -30.15
C ALA A 71 -6.38 -9.66 -28.92
N VAL A 72 -6.69 -10.15 -27.72
CA VAL A 72 -6.23 -9.58 -26.44
C VAL A 72 -4.71 -9.59 -26.34
N ASP A 73 -4.09 -10.66 -26.85
CA ASP A 73 -2.64 -10.84 -26.89
C ASP A 73 -1.91 -9.79 -27.76
N SER A 74 -2.62 -9.11 -28.64
CA SER A 74 -2.10 -8.11 -29.58
C SER A 74 -2.38 -6.66 -29.15
N ILE A 75 -2.94 -6.46 -27.96
CA ILE A 75 -3.19 -5.14 -27.37
C ILE A 75 -1.88 -4.57 -26.85
N THR A 76 -1.65 -3.28 -27.10
CA THR A 76 -0.54 -2.54 -26.53
C THR A 76 -1.03 -1.55 -25.47
N THR A 77 -0.12 -1.11 -24.61
CA THR A 77 -0.41 -0.07 -23.62
C THR A 77 -0.93 1.22 -24.27
N ASN A 78 -0.41 1.60 -25.44
CA ASN A 78 -0.82 2.81 -26.15
C ASN A 78 -2.27 2.75 -26.64
N ASP A 79 -2.79 1.55 -26.91
CA ASP A 79 -4.18 1.36 -27.30
C ASP A 79 -5.14 1.66 -26.14
N LEU A 80 -4.69 1.47 -24.89
CA LEU A 80 -5.52 1.64 -23.70
C LEU A 80 -5.51 3.06 -23.13
N ILE A 81 -4.44 3.84 -23.35
CA ILE A 81 -4.29 5.21 -22.82
C ILE A 81 -5.52 6.09 -23.11
N PRO A 82 -6.08 6.12 -24.34
CA PRO A 82 -7.26 6.94 -24.65
C PRO A 82 -8.53 6.52 -23.90
N TYR A 83 -8.56 5.28 -23.40
CA TYR A 83 -9.72 4.67 -22.74
C TYR A 83 -9.61 4.71 -21.21
N LEU A 84 -8.55 5.29 -20.66
CA LEU A 84 -8.39 5.43 -19.22
C LEU A 84 -9.46 6.37 -18.65
N PRO A 85 -10.26 5.92 -17.66
CA PRO A 85 -11.22 6.77 -16.94
C PRO A 85 -10.62 8.04 -16.34
N SER A 86 -9.35 8.01 -15.90
CA SER A 86 -8.66 9.21 -15.39
C SER A 86 -8.30 10.23 -16.48
N GLY A 87 -8.31 9.85 -17.77
CA GLY A 87 -7.83 10.67 -18.87
C GLY A 87 -6.31 10.90 -18.85
N GLY A 88 -5.56 10.05 -18.17
CA GLY A 88 -4.09 10.15 -18.10
C GLY A 88 -3.40 9.96 -19.45
N SER A 89 -2.20 10.53 -19.59
CA SER A 89 -1.36 10.35 -20.79
C SER A 89 -0.48 9.08 -20.75
N ALA A 90 -0.57 8.31 -19.67
CA ALA A 90 0.17 7.07 -19.43
C ALA A 90 -0.62 6.19 -18.45
N LEU A 91 -0.31 4.89 -18.40
CA LEU A 91 -0.89 4.01 -17.39
C LEU A 91 -0.48 4.44 -15.98
N PRO A 92 -1.37 4.28 -14.96
CA PRO A 92 -1.05 4.63 -13.59
C PRO A 92 0.15 3.83 -13.06
N ARG A 93 1.10 4.45 -12.37
CA ARG A 93 2.26 3.75 -11.82
C ARG A 93 1.89 3.01 -10.53
N VAL A 94 2.18 1.70 -10.50
CA VAL A 94 2.01 0.85 -9.32
C VAL A 94 3.37 0.41 -8.80
N GLU A 95 3.50 0.31 -7.48
CA GLU A 95 4.71 -0.13 -6.81
C GLU A 95 4.46 -1.43 -6.02
N ASP A 96 5.51 -2.25 -5.91
CA ASP A 96 5.54 -3.40 -5.03
C ASP A 96 5.67 -2.97 -3.55
N LEU A 97 5.60 -3.95 -2.64
CA LEU A 97 5.77 -3.72 -1.20
C LEU A 97 7.15 -3.08 -0.86
N ASN A 98 8.17 -3.34 -1.67
CA ASN A 98 9.53 -2.81 -1.52
C ASN A 98 9.76 -1.43 -2.17
N GLY A 99 8.79 -0.90 -2.92
CA GLY A 99 8.90 0.37 -3.66
C GLY A 99 9.42 0.25 -5.10
N ASN A 100 9.60 -0.96 -5.64
CA ASN A 100 9.94 -1.16 -7.04
C ASN A 100 8.71 -0.95 -7.93
N SER A 101 8.91 -0.46 -9.15
CA SER A 101 7.81 -0.24 -10.10
C SER A 101 7.37 -1.55 -10.75
N LEU A 102 6.06 -1.76 -10.82
CA LEU A 102 5.43 -2.87 -11.52
C LEU A 102 4.97 -2.43 -12.91
N SER A 103 4.91 -3.39 -13.83
CA SER A 103 4.38 -3.21 -15.18
C SER A 103 3.04 -3.90 -15.32
N TYR A 104 2.20 -3.41 -16.24
CA TYR A 104 0.96 -4.10 -16.59
C TYR A 104 1.19 -5.01 -17.77
N ASP A 105 0.82 -6.28 -17.62
CA ASP A 105 0.62 -7.16 -18.76
C ASP A 105 -0.83 -7.02 -19.26
N VAL A 106 -0.98 -6.17 -20.27
CA VAL A 106 -2.26 -5.88 -20.95
C VAL A 106 -2.63 -6.91 -22.01
N THR A 107 -1.77 -7.92 -22.23
CA THR A 107 -2.01 -9.02 -23.16
C THR A 107 -2.91 -10.11 -22.56
N LYS A 108 -3.24 -9.97 -21.26
CA LYS A 108 -4.16 -10.80 -20.51
C LYS A 108 -5.44 -10.02 -20.22
N SER A 109 -6.58 -10.72 -20.20
CA SER A 109 -7.85 -10.18 -19.74
C SER A 109 -8.38 -11.11 -18.65
N PRO A 110 -8.44 -10.67 -17.39
CA PRO A 110 -8.06 -9.34 -16.91
C PRO A 110 -6.55 -9.07 -16.97
N PRO A 111 -6.11 -7.80 -17.04
CA PRO A 111 -4.69 -7.43 -16.97
C PRO A 111 -4.10 -7.82 -15.63
N ILE A 112 -2.81 -8.17 -15.64
CA ILE A 112 -2.07 -8.58 -14.44
C ILE A 112 -0.86 -7.67 -14.23
N LEU A 113 -0.41 -7.57 -12.99
CA LEU A 113 0.83 -6.87 -12.66
C LEU A 113 2.02 -7.83 -12.80
N THR A 114 3.12 -7.33 -13.37
CA THR A 114 4.36 -8.08 -13.54
C THR A 114 5.55 -7.32 -12.95
N GLU A 115 6.46 -8.08 -12.37
CA GLU A 115 7.77 -7.58 -11.93
C GLU A 115 8.68 -7.31 -13.14
N ALA A 116 9.81 -6.62 -12.92
CA ALA A 116 10.81 -6.37 -13.95
C ALA A 116 11.35 -7.66 -14.62
N GLY A 117 11.27 -8.81 -13.92
CA GLY A 117 11.63 -10.13 -14.46
C GLY A 117 10.52 -10.85 -15.24
N GLY A 118 9.35 -10.22 -15.41
CA GLY A 118 8.19 -10.80 -16.11
C GLY A 118 7.38 -11.81 -15.30
N GLY A 119 7.73 -12.03 -14.02
CA GLY A 119 6.93 -12.82 -13.10
C GLY A 119 5.64 -12.08 -12.71
N VAL A 120 4.54 -12.82 -12.55
CA VAL A 120 3.28 -12.26 -12.06
C VAL A 120 3.49 -11.80 -10.63
N TYR A 121 3.20 -10.52 -10.36
CA TYR A 121 3.33 -9.95 -9.04
C TYR A 121 2.03 -10.09 -8.28
N ASP A 122 2.06 -10.94 -7.25
CA ASP A 122 0.99 -11.03 -6.28
C ASP A 122 1.53 -11.48 -4.91
N PRO A 123 1.59 -10.58 -3.92
CA PRO A 123 2.10 -10.87 -2.59
C PRO A 123 1.12 -11.68 -1.73
N SER A 124 -0.16 -11.81 -2.12
CA SER A 124 -1.13 -12.67 -1.42
C SER A 124 -0.83 -14.17 -1.64
N GLY A 125 -0.12 -14.48 -2.73
CA GLY A 125 0.14 -15.84 -3.19
C GLY A 125 -1.00 -16.47 -4.00
N SER A 126 -2.06 -15.72 -4.33
CA SER A 126 -3.22 -16.22 -5.08
C SER A 126 -3.77 -15.20 -6.07
N SER A 127 -3.50 -15.40 -7.36
CA SER A 127 -3.88 -14.47 -8.44
C SER A 127 -5.37 -14.41 -8.79
N THR A 128 -6.23 -14.88 -7.90
CA THR A 128 -7.70 -14.91 -8.07
C THR A 128 -8.44 -14.44 -6.82
N ASP A 129 -7.72 -13.86 -5.85
CA ASP A 129 -8.28 -13.50 -4.54
C ASP A 129 -8.85 -12.07 -4.48
N SER A 130 -8.72 -11.30 -5.57
CA SER A 130 -9.19 -9.91 -5.68
C SER A 130 -8.55 -8.93 -4.70
N LEU A 131 -7.47 -9.33 -4.01
CA LEU A 131 -6.69 -8.45 -3.14
C LEU A 131 -5.70 -7.63 -3.95
N TRP A 132 -4.93 -8.28 -4.82
CA TRP A 132 -3.92 -7.64 -5.69
C TRP A 132 -4.19 -7.82 -7.18
N ASP A 133 -5.20 -8.60 -7.52
CA ASP A 133 -5.76 -8.76 -8.85
C ASP A 133 -7.13 -8.08 -8.95
N VAL A 134 -7.75 -8.19 -10.12
CA VAL A 134 -9.09 -7.65 -10.40
C VAL A 134 -10.20 -8.73 -10.41
N GLY A 135 -9.91 -9.93 -9.91
CA GLY A 135 -10.80 -11.09 -9.85
C GLY A 135 -10.99 -11.80 -11.20
N GLU A 136 -11.40 -13.06 -11.16
CA GLU A 136 -11.92 -13.81 -12.32
C GLU A 136 -13.40 -13.53 -12.59
#